data_AF-B4PGZ7-F1
#
_entry.id   AF-B4PGZ7-F1
#
_cell.length_a   1.000
_cell.length_b   1.000
_cell.length_c   1.000
_cell.angle_alpha   90.00
_cell.angle_beta   90.00
_cell.angle_gamma   90.00
#
_symmetry.space_group_name_H-M   'P 1'
#
loop_
_entity.id
_entity.type
_entity.pdbx_description
1 polymer ?
#
loop_
_entity_poly.entity_id
_entity_poly.type
_entity_poly.pdbx_seq_one_letter_code
_entity_poly.pdbx_strand_id
1 'polypeptide(L)'
;MESDTLDQESAAAALKKLSPSESPESSKKWEPTADVGEGDGNEEGREEEAPPTKRQKTADEKEENRKEDEEDEEADESEELDDEEENEADDGEGIVQIGATISPRHFQRIPVFIVDYHNDVLEFIYRCFATRHLPLENNTLVHFDSHPDLVIPRHIAASSTYQKDTMLNELSIENWIMPTLYAGHFNRVVWLKNSWCQQLPTGRHDFKVGQKDDRIGVDCPLDYFIADGNYCTTEDLQEAKSVELQVHDADSESLNPNEFLTEKDVKGFVLDIDLDFFSTSNPFLEIYKDADCYNQLKEIFHFESVEKVKKSGTASIADYLATAERRQTQLDALKTIFWHLEEERNFEGLEKPDATVITPEVYAKIVKLADQLQEKYPDDEIDWHLIFDSGSTTDNNGLPHHISTAAELETYFANFKRFLERLPVPPVAITMAHSAQDDYCPQDQVAFIEECVLRLLREVFGERLHDKAILHYMDDPWDVMKL
;
A
#
# COMPACT_ATOMS: atom_id res chain seq x y z
N MET A 1 16.47 -20.58 14.66
CA MET A 1 16.58 -21.07 13.27
C MET A 1 15.49 -22.10 13.10
N GLU A 2 14.63 -21.84 12.11
CA GLU A 2 13.38 -22.55 11.77
C GLU A 2 12.16 -22.22 12.64
N SER A 3 11.47 -21.10 12.33
CA SER A 3 10.04 -20.93 12.61
C SER A 3 9.29 -19.93 11.67
N ASP A 4 9.88 -19.48 10.56
CA ASP A 4 9.31 -18.37 9.74
C ASP A 4 8.38 -18.84 8.60
N THR A 5 7.69 -19.98 8.76
CA THR A 5 6.79 -20.52 7.70
C THR A 5 5.31 -20.45 8.07
N LEU A 6 4.96 -19.99 9.27
CA LEU A 6 3.57 -19.90 9.76
C LEU A 6 2.94 -18.51 9.56
N ASP A 7 3.70 -17.50 9.17
CA ASP A 7 3.23 -16.12 8.94
C ASP A 7 2.26 -16.00 7.73
N GLN A 8 2.21 -16.99 6.83
CA GLN A 8 1.54 -16.86 5.52
C GLN A 8 0.02 -17.13 5.52
N GLU A 9 -0.53 -17.85 6.50
CA GLU A 9 -1.97 -18.20 6.50
C GLU A 9 -2.83 -17.31 7.40
N SER A 10 -2.26 -16.51 8.31
CA SER A 10 -3.04 -15.81 9.35
C SER A 10 -3.69 -14.51 8.86
N ALA A 11 -2.92 -13.57 8.31
CA ALA A 11 -3.43 -12.22 8.00
C ALA A 11 -4.45 -12.22 6.84
N ALA A 12 -4.18 -12.98 5.77
CA ALA A 12 -5.09 -13.09 4.63
C ALA A 12 -6.32 -13.98 4.90
N ALA A 13 -6.29 -14.85 5.92
CA ALA A 13 -7.44 -15.68 6.29
C ALA A 13 -8.34 -15.05 7.36
N ALA A 14 -7.80 -14.17 8.20
CA ALA A 14 -8.55 -13.45 9.23
C ALA A 14 -9.62 -12.52 8.62
N LEU A 15 -9.27 -11.76 7.58
CA LEU A 15 -10.22 -10.93 6.83
C LEU A 15 -11.25 -11.74 6.02
N LYS A 16 -10.92 -13.00 5.68
CA LYS A 16 -11.78 -13.86 4.86
C LYS A 16 -12.85 -14.62 5.65
N LYS A 17 -12.75 -14.65 6.99
CA LYS A 17 -13.64 -15.45 7.86
C LYS A 17 -14.77 -14.66 8.52
N LEU A 18 -14.78 -13.33 8.42
CA LEU A 18 -15.81 -12.49 9.02
C LEU A 18 -16.78 -11.95 7.95
N SER A 19 -17.77 -12.75 7.56
CA SER A 19 -19.19 -12.35 7.32
C SER A 19 -19.97 -13.36 6.43
N PRO A 20 -21.31 -13.42 6.50
CA PRO A 20 -22.22 -12.59 7.32
C PRO A 20 -23.08 -13.39 8.32
N SER A 21 -23.26 -12.81 9.50
CA SER A 21 -24.41 -13.08 10.36
C SER A 21 -25.62 -12.32 9.78
N GLU A 22 -26.74 -13.03 9.64
CA GLU A 22 -28.01 -12.47 9.15
C GLU A 22 -28.51 -11.36 10.09
N SER A 23 -28.98 -10.24 9.51
CA SER A 23 -29.74 -9.22 10.23
C SER A 23 -30.95 -8.75 9.40
N PRO A 24 -32.05 -8.36 10.06
CA PRO A 24 -33.40 -8.47 9.50
C PRO A 24 -33.77 -7.36 8.51
N GLU A 25 -34.62 -7.74 7.57
CA GLU A 25 -35.25 -6.90 6.54
C GLU A 25 -35.69 -5.51 7.03
N SER A 26 -35.08 -4.48 6.44
CA SER A 26 -35.65 -3.14 6.35
C SER A 26 -35.08 -2.42 5.13
N SER A 27 -35.35 -2.96 3.94
CA SER A 27 -35.07 -2.30 2.67
C SER A 27 -36.07 -1.16 2.43
N LYS A 28 -35.64 0.08 2.64
CA LYS A 28 -36.23 1.24 1.96
C LYS A 28 -35.29 1.65 0.82
N LYS A 29 -35.69 1.30 -0.40
CA LYS A 29 -35.12 1.83 -1.64
C LYS A 29 -35.12 3.36 -1.61
N TRP A 30 -33.98 3.94 -1.95
CA TRP A 30 -33.83 5.36 -2.26
C TRP A 30 -34.06 5.55 -3.77
N GLU A 31 -35.07 6.34 -4.15
CA GLU A 31 -35.29 6.80 -5.53
C GLU A 31 -35.52 8.31 -5.53
N PRO A 32 -34.91 9.08 -6.44
CA PRO A 32 -35.20 10.50 -6.59
C PRO A 32 -36.50 10.71 -7.40
N THR A 33 -37.38 11.55 -6.87
CA THR A 33 -38.68 11.88 -7.46
C THR A 33 -38.57 12.59 -8.81
N ALA A 34 -39.25 12.07 -9.83
CA ALA A 34 -39.75 12.81 -10.99
C ALA A 34 -41.16 12.33 -11.35
N ASP A 35 -42.04 13.28 -11.63
CA ASP A 35 -43.49 13.11 -11.79
C ASP A 35 -43.89 12.59 -13.20
N VAL A 36 -45.07 11.96 -13.25
CA VAL A 36 -45.94 11.59 -14.39
C VAL A 36 -45.74 10.23 -15.12
N GLY A 37 -46.74 9.33 -14.96
CA GLY A 37 -47.27 8.48 -16.05
C GLY A 37 -47.59 7.01 -15.70
N GLU A 38 -48.87 6.69 -15.55
CA GLU A 38 -49.43 5.34 -15.32
C GLU A 38 -49.10 4.30 -16.42
N GLY A 39 -48.91 3.02 -16.05
CA GLY A 39 -48.85 1.90 -16.99
C GLY A 39 -48.54 0.52 -16.39
N ASP A 40 -49.61 -0.26 -16.21
CA ASP A 40 -49.79 -1.68 -15.85
C ASP A 40 -48.65 -2.73 -16.10
N GLY A 41 -48.45 -3.59 -15.09
CA GLY A 41 -48.34 -5.07 -15.16
C GLY A 41 -47.12 -5.75 -15.82
N ASN A 42 -46.29 -6.47 -15.03
CA ASN A 42 -46.21 -7.94 -14.96
C ASN A 42 -45.00 -8.38 -14.09
N GLU A 43 -45.23 -9.18 -13.05
CA GLU A 43 -44.17 -9.87 -12.29
C GLU A 43 -43.82 -11.19 -12.97
N GLU A 44 -42.55 -11.37 -13.35
CA GLU A 44 -41.95 -12.70 -13.56
C GLU A 44 -40.64 -12.77 -12.76
N GLY A 45 -40.57 -13.76 -11.87
CA GLY A 45 -39.44 -13.99 -10.97
C GLY A 45 -38.17 -14.40 -11.71
N ARG A 46 -37.04 -13.90 -11.20
CA ARG A 46 -35.71 -14.44 -11.48
C ARG A 46 -35.07 -14.88 -10.17
N GLU A 47 -34.63 -16.13 -10.18
CA GLU A 47 -33.84 -16.78 -9.15
C GLU A 47 -32.51 -16.02 -8.98
N GLU A 48 -32.15 -15.69 -7.74
CA GLU A 48 -30.83 -15.17 -7.38
C GLU A 48 -29.84 -16.35 -7.41
N GLU A 49 -28.94 -16.35 -8.41
CA GLU A 49 -27.76 -17.20 -8.40
C GLU A 49 -26.70 -16.59 -7.47
N ALA A 50 -26.24 -17.39 -6.50
CA ALA A 50 -25.17 -17.04 -5.58
C ALA A 50 -23.84 -16.81 -6.33
N PRO A 51 -22.99 -15.85 -5.87
CA PRO A 51 -21.71 -15.58 -6.51
C PRO A 51 -20.70 -16.72 -6.29
N PRO A 52 -19.81 -17.00 -7.27
CA PRO A 52 -18.91 -18.14 -7.24
C PRO A 52 -17.77 -17.94 -6.22
N THR A 53 -17.58 -18.94 -5.37
CA THR A 53 -16.48 -19.02 -4.40
C THR A 53 -15.15 -19.35 -5.08
N LYS A 54 -14.09 -18.64 -4.69
CA LYS A 54 -12.71 -18.79 -5.18
C LYS A 54 -12.20 -20.23 -4.90
N ARG A 55 -11.67 -20.87 -5.93
CA ARG A 55 -11.14 -22.25 -5.95
C ARG A 55 -9.94 -22.39 -5.01
N GLN A 56 -9.94 -23.41 -4.15
CA GLN A 56 -8.74 -23.86 -3.42
C GLN A 56 -7.71 -24.38 -4.43
N LYS A 57 -6.49 -23.82 -4.37
CA LYS A 57 -5.35 -24.30 -5.15
C LYS A 57 -4.75 -25.50 -4.41
N THR A 58 -5.34 -26.67 -4.58
CA THR A 58 -4.77 -27.93 -4.09
C THR A 58 -3.50 -28.25 -4.88
N ALA A 59 -2.42 -28.53 -4.16
CA ALA A 59 -1.19 -29.08 -4.69
C ALA A 59 -1.46 -30.49 -5.23
N ASP A 60 -1.80 -30.62 -6.52
CA ASP A 60 -1.73 -31.86 -7.30
C ASP A 60 -1.91 -31.54 -8.81
N GLU A 61 -1.04 -30.68 -9.35
CA GLU A 61 -0.80 -30.57 -10.80
C GLU A 61 0.71 -30.43 -11.04
N LYS A 62 1.47 -31.42 -10.56
CA LYS A 62 2.89 -31.62 -10.88
C LYS A 62 3.13 -33.05 -11.36
N GLU A 63 2.31 -33.53 -12.30
CA GLU A 63 2.62 -34.79 -12.97
C GLU A 63 2.01 -34.91 -14.37
N GLU A 64 2.03 -33.85 -15.17
CA GLU A 64 1.76 -33.95 -16.61
C GLU A 64 2.38 -32.77 -17.39
N ASN A 65 3.71 -32.62 -17.30
CA ASN A 65 4.53 -31.87 -18.27
C ASN A 65 6.03 -32.11 -18.04
N ARG A 66 6.42 -33.38 -17.95
CA ARG A 66 7.81 -33.82 -18.04
C ARG A 66 7.89 -34.87 -19.14
N LYS A 67 7.90 -34.39 -20.38
CA LYS A 67 8.35 -35.10 -21.58
C LYS A 67 8.20 -34.12 -22.73
N GLU A 68 9.35 -33.78 -23.30
CA GLU A 68 9.63 -32.93 -24.46
C GLU A 68 10.58 -31.82 -24.02
N ASP A 69 11.75 -31.81 -24.65
CA ASP A 69 12.92 -30.94 -24.47
C ASP A 69 14.12 -31.56 -23.71
N GLU A 70 14.52 -32.77 -24.12
CA GLU A 70 15.93 -33.20 -24.10
C GLU A 70 16.18 -34.05 -25.34
N GLU A 71 16.67 -33.42 -26.43
CA GLU A 71 17.43 -34.07 -27.51
C GLU A 71 17.96 -32.95 -28.43
N ASP A 72 19.25 -32.63 -28.27
CA ASP A 72 20.22 -32.42 -29.36
C ASP A 72 21.42 -31.59 -28.87
N GLU A 73 22.43 -32.28 -28.35
CA GLU A 73 23.82 -31.82 -28.37
C GLU A 73 24.64 -32.72 -29.32
N GLU A 74 25.66 -32.09 -29.90
CA GLU A 74 26.81 -32.61 -30.65
C GLU A 74 26.73 -32.63 -32.20
N ALA A 75 27.42 -31.66 -32.81
CA ALA A 75 28.46 -31.93 -33.80
C ALA A 75 29.44 -30.74 -33.93
N ASP A 76 30.69 -31.04 -33.58
CA ASP A 76 31.93 -30.30 -33.76
C ASP A 76 32.27 -30.16 -35.26
N GLU A 77 32.82 -29.02 -35.70
CA GLU A 77 33.86 -28.97 -36.74
C GLU A 77 34.58 -27.61 -36.79
N SER A 78 35.89 -27.71 -36.61
CA SER A 78 36.97 -26.74 -36.69
C SER A 78 37.21 -26.16 -38.09
N GLU A 79 37.61 -24.89 -38.19
CA GLU A 79 38.60 -24.45 -39.19
C GLU A 79 39.59 -23.43 -38.59
N GLU A 80 40.87 -23.72 -38.86
CA GLU A 80 42.10 -23.04 -38.47
C GLU A 80 42.24 -21.65 -39.10
N LEU A 81 42.98 -20.73 -38.46
CA LEU A 81 43.87 -19.79 -39.17
C LEU A 81 45.04 -19.37 -38.25
N ASP A 82 46.24 -19.51 -38.83
CA ASP A 82 47.58 -19.31 -38.27
C ASP A 82 47.95 -17.86 -37.88
N ASP A 83 48.97 -17.79 -37.01
CA ASP A 83 49.75 -16.64 -36.55
C ASP A 83 50.35 -15.78 -37.68
N GLU A 84 50.50 -14.46 -37.45
CA GLU A 84 51.71 -13.70 -37.84
C GLU A 84 51.84 -12.37 -37.06
N GLU A 85 53.09 -11.99 -36.82
CA GLU A 85 53.63 -11.05 -35.82
C GLU A 85 53.45 -9.53 -36.09
N GLU A 86 53.50 -8.77 -34.98
CA GLU A 86 54.04 -7.42 -34.73
C GLU A 86 54.03 -6.32 -35.81
N ASN A 87 53.46 -5.15 -35.46
CA ASN A 87 54.12 -3.84 -35.63
C ASN A 87 53.48 -2.76 -34.73
N GLU A 88 54.33 -1.95 -34.11
CA GLU A 88 54.02 -0.78 -33.28
C GLU A 88 53.48 0.42 -34.09
N ALA A 89 52.58 1.20 -33.48
CA ALA A 89 52.62 2.68 -33.31
C ALA A 89 51.24 3.35 -33.37
N ASP A 90 50.93 4.07 -32.29
CA ASP A 90 50.33 5.43 -32.22
C ASP A 90 49.15 5.80 -33.13
N ASP A 91 47.95 5.95 -32.54
CA ASP A 91 47.22 7.23 -32.49
C ASP A 91 45.79 6.99 -31.96
N GLY A 92 45.36 7.86 -31.04
CA GLY A 92 44.10 7.70 -30.32
C GLY A 92 42.84 7.91 -31.17
N GLU A 93 41.88 7.00 -31.02
CA GLU A 93 40.47 7.25 -31.36
C GLU A 93 39.55 6.65 -30.30
N GLY A 94 38.53 7.43 -29.95
CA GLY A 94 37.66 7.20 -28.81
C GLY A 94 36.85 5.91 -28.90
N ILE A 95 36.70 5.27 -27.74
CA ILE A 95 35.69 4.23 -27.52
C ILE A 95 34.33 4.89 -27.70
N VAL A 96 33.69 4.63 -28.85
CA VAL A 96 32.28 4.96 -29.07
C VAL A 96 31.46 4.03 -28.19
N GLN A 97 31.02 4.55 -27.06
CA GLN A 97 30.08 3.90 -26.16
C GLN A 97 28.71 3.90 -26.85
N ILE A 98 28.38 2.83 -27.59
CA ILE A 98 27.04 2.62 -28.16
C ILE A 98 26.12 2.12 -27.03
N GLY A 99 25.79 3.02 -26.11
CA GLY A 99 24.65 2.87 -25.21
C GLY A 99 23.48 3.64 -25.80
N ALA A 100 22.78 3.07 -26.78
CA ALA A 100 21.54 3.68 -27.25
C ALA A 100 20.55 3.66 -26.07
N THR A 101 20.28 4.83 -25.49
CA THR A 101 19.23 5.02 -24.49
C THR A 101 17.89 4.76 -25.18
N ILE A 102 17.37 3.55 -25.05
CA ILE A 102 16.07 3.17 -25.62
C ILE A 102 15.00 3.98 -24.86
N SER A 103 14.30 4.86 -25.57
CA SER A 103 13.22 5.65 -24.99
C SER A 103 12.07 4.74 -24.51
N PRO A 104 11.38 5.09 -23.41
CA PRO A 104 10.17 4.39 -22.98
C PRO A 104 9.15 4.26 -24.12
N ARG A 105 8.40 3.15 -24.11
CA ARG A 105 7.21 2.97 -24.92
C ARG A 105 6.09 3.89 -24.42
N HIS A 106 5.07 4.06 -25.24
CA HIS A 106 3.87 4.80 -24.89
C HIS A 106 2.65 3.92 -25.18
N PHE A 107 1.70 3.89 -24.25
CA PHE A 107 0.39 3.31 -24.50
C PHE A 107 -0.33 4.11 -25.58
N GLN A 108 -1.19 3.44 -26.35
CA GLN A 108 -2.06 4.15 -27.30
C GLN A 108 -3.11 4.97 -26.54
N ARG A 109 -3.61 4.40 -25.43
CA ARG A 109 -4.53 5.04 -24.51
C ARG A 109 -4.13 4.74 -23.08
N ILE A 110 -4.32 5.69 -22.18
CA ILE A 110 -3.99 5.60 -20.75
C ILE A 110 -4.80 4.44 -20.14
N PRO A 111 -4.15 3.36 -19.68
CA PRO A 111 -4.84 2.26 -19.02
C PRO A 111 -5.31 2.68 -17.62
N VAL A 112 -6.40 2.06 -17.18
CA VAL A 112 -6.90 2.13 -15.80
C VAL A 112 -6.90 0.71 -15.24
N PHE A 113 -6.07 0.46 -14.25
CA PHE A 113 -5.97 -0.82 -13.55
C PHE A 113 -6.67 -0.69 -12.21
N ILE A 114 -7.63 -1.57 -11.93
CA ILE A 114 -8.43 -1.54 -10.72
C ILE A 114 -8.18 -2.82 -9.93
N VAL A 115 -7.80 -2.64 -8.67
CA VAL A 115 -7.60 -3.71 -7.69
C VAL A 115 -8.51 -3.48 -6.50
N ASP A 116 -8.60 -4.48 -5.61
CA ASP A 116 -9.32 -4.30 -4.35
C ASP A 116 -8.34 -3.86 -3.27
N TYR A 117 -7.42 -4.76 -2.86
CA TYR A 117 -6.30 -4.43 -1.98
C TYR A 117 -5.28 -3.53 -2.69
N HIS A 118 -4.89 -2.43 -2.06
CA HIS A 118 -4.06 -1.41 -2.70
C HIS A 118 -2.70 -1.92 -3.19
N ASN A 119 -2.03 -2.78 -2.43
CA ASN A 119 -0.72 -3.32 -2.80
C ASN A 119 -0.73 -4.12 -4.12
N ASP A 120 -1.87 -4.65 -4.57
CA ASP A 120 -1.99 -5.38 -5.84
C ASP A 120 -1.69 -4.49 -7.06
N VAL A 121 -1.77 -3.15 -6.94
CA VAL A 121 -1.37 -2.22 -8.01
C VAL A 121 0.08 -2.43 -8.46
N LEU A 122 0.92 -2.97 -7.57
CA LEU A 122 2.33 -3.21 -7.81
C LEU A 122 2.56 -4.18 -8.97
N GLU A 123 1.67 -5.16 -9.19
CA GLU A 123 1.78 -6.05 -10.34
C GLU A 123 1.75 -5.26 -11.65
N PHE A 124 0.81 -4.32 -11.78
CA PHE A 124 0.66 -3.50 -12.98
C PHE A 124 1.82 -2.52 -13.17
N ILE A 125 2.28 -1.92 -12.08
CA ILE A 125 3.45 -1.03 -12.08
C ILE A 125 4.71 -1.79 -12.55
N TYR A 126 4.99 -2.97 -11.98
CA TYR A 126 6.12 -3.81 -12.39
C TYR A 126 6.01 -4.26 -13.85
N ARG A 127 4.80 -4.51 -14.34
CA ARG A 127 4.57 -4.86 -15.75
C ARG A 127 4.82 -3.68 -16.66
N CYS A 128 4.52 -2.46 -16.23
CA CYS A 128 4.87 -1.24 -16.95
C CYS A 128 6.39 -1.01 -17.00
N PHE A 129 7.14 -1.34 -15.95
CA PHE A 129 8.61 -1.36 -15.99
C PHE A 129 9.14 -2.42 -16.96
N ALA A 130 8.68 -3.66 -16.85
CA ALA A 130 9.14 -4.77 -17.68
C ALA A 130 8.89 -4.55 -19.18
N THR A 131 7.80 -3.88 -19.52
CA THR A 131 7.43 -3.54 -20.91
C THR A 131 8.00 -2.20 -21.37
N ARG A 132 8.69 -1.47 -20.48
CA ARG A 132 9.32 -0.17 -20.70
C ARG A 132 8.32 0.95 -20.99
N HIS A 133 7.07 0.84 -20.55
CA HIS A 133 6.12 1.95 -20.58
C HIS A 133 6.44 2.98 -19.49
N LEU A 134 6.96 2.52 -18.35
CA LEU A 134 7.59 3.35 -17.34
C LEU A 134 9.11 3.14 -17.37
N PRO A 135 9.92 4.21 -17.17
CA PRO A 135 11.32 4.09 -16.75
C PRO A 135 11.47 3.15 -15.57
N LEU A 136 12.62 2.48 -15.46
CA LEU A 136 12.88 1.59 -14.32
C LEU A 136 13.11 2.37 -13.02
N GLU A 137 13.52 3.64 -13.11
CA GLU A 137 13.90 4.46 -11.95
C GLU A 137 13.43 5.90 -12.12
N ASN A 138 13.35 6.62 -11.00
CA ASN A 138 13.05 8.06 -10.91
C ASN A 138 11.68 8.45 -11.48
N ASN A 139 10.68 7.60 -11.23
CA ASN A 139 9.28 7.90 -11.52
C ASN A 139 8.64 8.76 -10.41
N THR A 140 7.52 9.38 -10.74
CA THR A 140 6.66 10.15 -9.85
C THR A 140 5.33 9.43 -9.64
N LEU A 141 4.95 9.26 -8.37
CA LEU A 141 3.64 8.79 -7.96
C LEU A 141 2.83 9.99 -7.45
N VAL A 142 1.64 10.24 -8.00
CA VAL A 142 0.64 11.11 -7.36
C VAL A 142 -0.45 10.20 -6.84
N HIS A 143 -0.64 10.20 -5.53
CA HIS A 143 -1.42 9.22 -4.79
C HIS A 143 -2.55 9.94 -4.05
N PHE A 144 -3.79 9.71 -4.46
CA PHE A 144 -5.00 10.16 -3.78
C PHE A 144 -5.45 9.09 -2.82
N ASP A 145 -5.38 9.37 -1.52
CA ASP A 145 -5.63 8.37 -0.49
C ASP A 145 -5.88 9.04 0.86
N SER A 146 -6.67 8.41 1.72
CA SER A 146 -6.81 8.79 3.12
C SER A 146 -5.58 8.41 3.97
N HIS A 147 -4.76 7.50 3.47
CA HIS A 147 -3.56 6.92 4.05
C HIS A 147 -2.32 7.24 3.22
N PRO A 148 -1.13 7.32 3.83
CA PRO A 148 0.09 7.59 3.07
C PRO A 148 0.71 6.36 2.41
N ASP A 149 0.38 5.14 2.88
CA ASP A 149 1.00 3.86 2.46
C ASP A 149 2.53 3.80 2.52
N LEU A 150 3.09 4.57 3.45
CA LEU A 150 4.53 4.69 3.66
C LEU A 150 5.05 3.88 4.85
N VAL A 151 4.27 2.93 5.40
CA VAL A 151 4.78 2.05 6.46
C VAL A 151 5.94 1.24 5.89
N ILE A 152 6.99 1.03 6.70
CA ILE A 152 8.14 0.23 6.28
C ILE A 152 7.97 -1.19 6.85
N PRO A 153 7.97 -2.22 5.99
CA PRO A 153 7.76 -3.60 6.45
C PRO A 153 8.95 -4.06 7.30
N ARG A 154 8.69 -4.51 8.53
CA ARG A 154 9.75 -4.94 9.48
C ARG A 154 10.25 -6.36 9.25
N HIS A 155 9.41 -7.19 8.65
CA HIS A 155 9.67 -8.61 8.42
C HIS A 155 10.34 -8.87 7.07
N ILE A 156 10.26 -7.91 6.13
CA ILE A 156 10.88 -8.00 4.82
C ILE A 156 12.29 -7.44 4.89
N ALA A 157 13.28 -8.28 4.59
CA ALA A 157 14.66 -7.84 4.48
C ALA A 157 14.83 -6.83 3.32
N ALA A 158 15.64 -5.80 3.52
CA ALA A 158 15.92 -4.80 2.50
C ALA A 158 16.48 -5.46 1.22
N SER A 159 17.37 -6.43 1.37
CA SER A 159 17.92 -7.21 0.26
C SER A 159 16.87 -7.94 -0.61
N SER A 160 15.69 -8.23 -0.05
CA SER A 160 14.58 -8.86 -0.77
C SER A 160 13.78 -7.90 -1.66
N THR A 161 14.01 -6.58 -1.56
CA THR A 161 13.25 -5.57 -2.32
C THR A 161 13.31 -5.75 -3.84
N TYR A 162 14.40 -6.32 -4.34
CA TYR A 162 14.60 -6.57 -5.77
C TYR A 162 14.01 -7.92 -6.23
N GLN A 163 13.45 -8.71 -5.31
CA GLN A 163 12.81 -9.99 -5.60
C GLN A 163 11.33 -9.77 -5.82
N LYS A 164 10.94 -9.71 -7.10
CA LYS A 164 9.55 -9.46 -7.53
C LYS A 164 8.54 -10.32 -6.78
N ASP A 165 8.75 -11.63 -6.72
CA ASP A 165 7.78 -12.55 -6.14
C ASP A 165 7.65 -12.35 -4.62
N THR A 166 8.73 -11.98 -3.93
CA THR A 166 8.66 -11.59 -2.51
C THR A 166 7.82 -10.34 -2.34
N MET A 167 8.09 -9.27 -3.11
CA MET A 167 7.35 -8.01 -3.00
C MET A 167 5.86 -8.18 -3.28
N LEU A 168 5.49 -8.96 -4.30
CA LEU A 168 4.07 -9.17 -4.63
C LEU A 168 3.32 -10.05 -3.62
N ASN A 169 4.02 -10.90 -2.86
CA ASN A 169 3.38 -11.83 -1.93
C ASN A 169 3.42 -11.38 -0.46
N GLU A 170 4.41 -10.57 -0.07
CA GLU A 170 4.64 -10.21 1.34
C GLU A 170 4.23 -8.77 1.69
N LEU A 171 4.09 -7.89 0.70
CA LEU A 171 3.60 -6.53 0.94
C LEU A 171 2.10 -6.51 1.23
N SER A 172 1.70 -5.52 2.02
CA SER A 172 0.31 -5.26 2.42
C SER A 172 -0.08 -3.83 2.05
N ILE A 173 -1.36 -3.53 2.17
CA ILE A 173 -1.99 -2.28 1.71
C ILE A 173 -1.29 -1.03 2.26
N GLU A 174 -0.73 -1.06 3.46
CA GLU A 174 -0.15 0.11 4.12
C GLU A 174 1.35 0.32 3.86
N ASN A 175 2.02 -0.65 3.22
CA ASN A 175 3.49 -0.72 3.17
C ASN A 175 4.10 -0.91 1.77
N TRP A 176 3.30 -0.85 0.72
CA TRP A 176 3.76 -1.16 -0.64
C TRP A 176 4.63 -0.05 -1.29
N ILE A 177 4.48 1.22 -0.88
CA ILE A 177 5.20 2.34 -1.53
C ILE A 177 6.68 2.37 -1.12
N MET A 178 7.01 2.22 0.17
CA MET A 178 8.38 2.38 0.67
C MET A 178 9.43 1.47 -0.01
N PRO A 179 9.16 0.16 -0.24
CA PRO A 179 10.05 -0.69 -1.02
C PRO A 179 10.32 -0.17 -2.43
N THR A 180 9.32 0.44 -3.10
CA THR A 180 9.52 1.01 -4.43
C THR A 180 10.43 2.25 -4.41
N LEU A 181 10.41 3.02 -3.32
CA LEU A 181 11.31 4.15 -3.09
C LEU A 181 12.74 3.66 -2.82
N TYR A 182 12.88 2.64 -1.98
CA TYR A 182 14.18 2.02 -1.72
C TYR A 182 14.76 1.36 -2.98
N ALA A 183 13.95 0.73 -3.82
CA ALA A 183 14.38 0.21 -5.12
C ALA A 183 14.81 1.31 -6.11
N GLY A 184 14.38 2.56 -5.88
CA GLY A 184 14.60 3.69 -6.78
C GLY A 184 13.60 3.77 -7.94
N HIS A 185 12.60 2.90 -7.97
CA HIS A 185 11.53 2.90 -8.97
C HIS A 185 10.79 4.23 -8.97
N PHE A 186 10.41 4.69 -7.78
CA PHE A 186 9.94 6.05 -7.56
C PHE A 186 10.98 6.80 -6.72
N ASN A 187 11.11 8.10 -6.98
CA ASN A 187 11.90 8.99 -6.13
C ASN A 187 11.10 10.22 -5.70
N ARG A 188 9.89 10.40 -6.25
CA ARG A 188 8.98 11.47 -5.87
C ARG A 188 7.59 10.92 -5.64
N VAL A 189 7.03 11.22 -4.47
CA VAL A 189 5.65 10.89 -4.08
C VAL A 189 4.93 12.17 -3.74
N VAL A 190 3.78 12.38 -4.36
CA VAL A 190 2.87 13.47 -4.01
C VAL A 190 1.61 12.84 -3.44
N TRP A 191 1.51 12.87 -2.12
CA TRP A 191 0.32 12.40 -1.41
C TRP A 191 -0.72 13.53 -1.34
N LEU A 192 -1.89 13.27 -1.91
CA LEU A 192 -3.04 14.15 -1.93
C LEU A 192 -4.12 13.57 -1.02
N LYS A 193 -4.24 14.17 0.17
CA LYS A 193 -5.17 13.75 1.22
C LYS A 193 -6.23 14.81 1.45
N ASN A 194 -7.35 14.47 2.07
CA ASN A 194 -8.25 15.51 2.58
C ASN A 194 -7.71 16.17 3.85
N SER A 195 -8.16 17.38 4.15
CA SER A 195 -7.71 18.12 5.34
C SER A 195 -8.02 17.44 6.67
N TRP A 196 -8.97 16.48 6.71
CA TRP A 196 -9.26 15.68 7.90
C TRP A 196 -8.26 14.52 8.13
N CYS A 197 -7.47 14.13 7.13
CA CYS A 197 -6.35 13.20 7.30
C CYS A 197 -5.15 13.92 7.92
N GLN A 198 -4.54 13.33 8.95
CA GLN A 198 -3.50 13.99 9.77
C GLN A 198 -2.25 13.13 9.99
N GLN A 199 -2.08 11.98 9.31
CA GLN A 199 -0.94 11.10 9.56
C GLN A 199 0.42 11.77 9.26
N LEU A 200 0.51 12.62 8.23
CA LEU A 200 1.70 13.44 7.95
C LEU A 200 1.34 14.92 7.82
N PRO A 201 2.26 15.82 8.24
CA PRO A 201 2.07 17.26 8.04
C PRO A 201 2.15 17.61 6.55
N THR A 202 1.30 18.54 6.10
CA THR A 202 1.38 19.13 4.76
C THR A 202 2.72 19.83 4.54
N GLY A 203 3.24 19.76 3.32
CA GLY A 203 4.51 20.38 2.91
C GLY A 203 5.43 19.41 2.17
N ARG A 204 6.64 19.89 1.89
CA ARG A 204 7.71 19.12 1.25
C ARG A 204 8.65 18.55 2.30
N HIS A 205 8.90 17.25 2.22
CA HIS A 205 9.74 16.47 3.10
C HIS A 205 10.75 15.70 2.24
N ASP A 206 11.95 16.26 2.12
CA ASP A 206 13.05 15.60 1.41
C ASP A 206 13.85 14.76 2.39
N PHE A 207 14.10 13.50 2.04
CA PHE A 207 14.85 12.57 2.89
C PHE A 207 15.60 11.54 2.05
N LYS A 208 16.38 10.70 2.70
CA LYS A 208 17.02 9.52 2.11
C LYS A 208 16.43 8.25 2.68
N VAL A 209 16.25 7.29 1.80
CA VAL A 209 15.92 5.90 2.11
C VAL A 209 17.12 5.03 1.78
N GLY A 210 17.39 4.02 2.60
CA GLY A 210 18.48 3.08 2.37
C GLY A 210 18.35 1.86 3.27
N GLN A 211 19.39 1.04 3.31
CA GLN A 211 19.45 -0.13 4.17
C GLN A 211 20.28 0.14 5.42
N LYS A 212 19.79 -0.34 6.57
CA LYS A 212 20.54 -0.44 7.83
C LYS A 212 20.24 -1.80 8.45
N ASP A 213 21.27 -2.60 8.71
CA ASP A 213 21.13 -3.93 9.31
C ASP A 213 20.12 -4.84 8.59
N ASP A 214 20.11 -4.79 7.24
CA ASP A 214 19.17 -5.51 6.36
C ASP A 214 17.69 -5.17 6.54
N ARG A 215 17.41 -3.98 7.05
CA ARG A 215 16.09 -3.35 7.06
C ARG A 215 16.11 -2.03 6.30
N ILE A 216 14.98 -1.67 5.71
CA ILE A 216 14.82 -0.34 5.12
C ILE A 216 14.78 0.67 6.27
N GLY A 217 15.55 1.75 6.14
CA GLY A 217 15.58 2.86 7.08
C GLY A 217 15.51 4.19 6.35
N VAL A 218 15.13 5.25 7.07
CA VAL A 218 15.02 6.60 6.52
C VAL A 218 15.63 7.65 7.45
N ASP A 219 16.19 8.72 6.88
CA ASP A 219 16.67 9.88 7.64
C ASP A 219 15.62 10.99 7.80
N CYS A 220 14.35 10.68 7.53
CA CYS A 220 13.23 11.61 7.61
C CYS A 220 12.78 11.81 9.07
N PRO A 221 12.95 13.01 9.66
CA PRO A 221 12.60 13.24 11.05
C PRO A 221 11.11 13.56 11.20
N LEU A 222 10.23 12.76 10.60
CA LEU A 222 8.78 12.82 10.82
C LEU A 222 8.39 11.80 11.88
N ASP A 223 7.45 12.17 12.73
CA ASP A 223 7.04 11.27 13.81
C ASP A 223 6.49 9.95 13.28
N TYR A 224 5.89 9.94 12.08
CA TYR A 224 5.47 8.75 11.37
C TYR A 224 6.57 7.68 11.25
N PHE A 225 7.77 8.05 10.80
CA PHE A 225 8.89 7.10 10.67
C PHE A 225 9.60 6.81 12.00
N ILE A 226 9.54 7.75 12.95
CA ILE A 226 10.13 7.60 14.30
C ILE A 226 9.27 6.66 15.15
N ALA A 227 7.95 6.77 15.06
CA ALA A 227 6.96 5.95 15.77
C ALA A 227 7.05 4.47 15.35
N ASP A 228 7.51 4.21 14.13
CA ASP A 228 7.77 2.86 13.65
C ASP A 228 9.20 2.37 13.87
N GLY A 229 10.07 3.16 14.54
CA GLY A 229 11.45 2.75 14.81
C GLY A 229 12.38 2.77 13.59
N ASN A 230 11.95 3.34 12.46
CA ASN A 230 12.67 3.29 11.19
C ASN A 230 13.60 4.49 10.93
N TYR A 231 13.60 5.47 11.83
CA TYR A 231 14.49 6.62 11.73
C TYR A 231 15.94 6.27 12.03
N CYS A 232 16.86 6.66 11.13
CA CYS A 232 18.31 6.58 11.33
C CYS A 232 19.03 7.81 10.78
N THR A 233 20.34 7.89 10.98
CA THR A 233 21.13 8.97 10.38
C THR A 233 21.48 8.66 8.93
N THR A 234 21.75 9.69 8.13
CA THR A 234 22.21 9.53 6.74
C THR A 234 23.48 8.67 6.67
N GLU A 235 24.36 8.78 7.66
CA GLU A 235 25.62 8.05 7.73
C GLU A 235 25.43 6.55 8.00
N ASP A 236 24.32 6.16 8.62
CA ASP A 236 23.98 4.76 8.87
C ASP A 236 23.42 4.06 7.62
N LEU A 237 22.96 4.83 6.62
CA LEU A 237 22.29 4.30 5.44
C LEU A 237 23.29 3.80 4.39
N GLN A 238 23.14 2.53 4.03
CA GLN A 238 23.77 1.92 2.87
C GLN A 238 22.86 2.09 1.64
N GLU A 239 23.48 2.22 0.47
CA GLU A 239 22.76 2.39 -0.82
C GLU A 239 21.71 3.51 -0.80
N ALA A 240 22.01 4.60 -0.09
CA ALA A 240 21.04 5.66 0.17
C ALA A 240 20.58 6.34 -1.13
N LYS A 241 19.26 6.41 -1.32
CA LYS A 241 18.58 7.08 -2.43
C LYS A 241 17.81 8.28 -1.90
N SER A 242 17.79 9.38 -2.66
CA SER A 242 17.03 10.58 -2.31
C SER A 242 15.57 10.45 -2.70
N VAL A 243 14.69 10.82 -1.79
CA VAL A 243 13.23 10.84 -1.95
C VAL A 243 12.71 12.24 -1.71
N GLU A 244 11.80 12.69 -2.58
CA GLU A 244 10.99 13.89 -2.39
C GLU A 244 9.55 13.47 -2.08
N LEU A 245 9.10 13.68 -0.85
CA LEU A 245 7.71 13.52 -0.46
C LEU A 245 7.03 14.88 -0.37
N GLN A 246 5.92 15.06 -1.06
CA GLN A 246 5.07 16.24 -0.91
C GLN A 246 3.68 15.83 -0.43
N VAL A 247 3.19 16.50 0.61
CA VAL A 247 1.86 16.24 1.18
C VAL A 247 1.02 17.49 1.00
N HIS A 248 -0.11 17.37 0.30
CA HIS A 248 -1.03 18.48 0.05
C HIS A 248 -2.47 18.12 0.40
N ASP A 249 -3.22 19.12 0.84
CA ASP A 249 -4.66 19.02 1.04
C ASP A 249 -5.37 19.12 -0.31
N ALA A 250 -6.01 18.02 -0.73
CA ALA A 250 -6.74 17.88 -1.99
C ALA A 250 -7.99 18.76 -2.05
N ASP A 251 -8.57 19.07 -0.90
CA ASP A 251 -9.71 19.96 -0.71
C ASP A 251 -9.31 21.44 -0.65
N SER A 252 -8.01 21.76 -0.73
CA SER A 252 -7.54 23.14 -0.80
C SER A 252 -7.86 23.80 -2.15
N GLU A 253 -8.47 25.00 -2.10
CA GLU A 253 -8.71 25.78 -3.31
C GLU A 253 -7.44 26.19 -4.05
N SER A 254 -6.31 26.29 -3.34
CA SER A 254 -5.02 26.68 -3.89
C SER A 254 -4.24 25.53 -4.52
N LEU A 255 -4.71 24.27 -4.40
CA LEU A 255 -3.99 23.13 -4.97
C LEU A 255 -3.80 23.32 -6.47
N ASN A 256 -2.54 23.25 -6.89
CA ASN A 256 -2.13 23.41 -8.27
C ASN A 256 -1.11 22.33 -8.65
N PRO A 257 -1.47 21.35 -9.51
CA PRO A 257 -0.54 20.30 -9.91
C PRO A 257 0.73 20.81 -10.60
N ASN A 258 0.71 22.02 -11.16
CA ASN A 258 1.89 22.63 -11.80
C ASN A 258 3.01 23.00 -10.80
N GLU A 259 2.74 22.93 -9.50
CA GLU A 259 3.75 23.18 -8.45
C GLU A 259 4.66 21.96 -8.22
N PHE A 260 4.22 20.77 -8.59
CA PHE A 260 4.94 19.51 -8.33
C PHE A 260 4.98 18.53 -9.52
N LEU A 261 4.23 18.80 -10.59
CA LEU A 261 4.35 18.14 -11.88
C LEU A 261 4.76 19.14 -12.96
N THR A 262 5.56 18.67 -13.92
CA THR A 262 6.07 19.44 -15.05
C THR A 262 6.10 18.58 -16.32
N GLU A 263 6.42 19.19 -17.46
CA GLU A 263 6.60 18.45 -18.73
C GLU A 263 7.66 17.35 -18.67
N LYS A 264 8.60 17.41 -17.71
CA LYS A 264 9.64 16.39 -17.53
C LYS A 264 9.09 15.04 -17.05
N ASP A 265 7.91 15.07 -16.44
CA ASP A 265 7.33 13.93 -15.74
C ASP A 265 6.44 13.08 -16.66
N VAL A 266 6.20 13.54 -17.90
CA VAL A 266 5.33 12.91 -18.90
C VAL A 266 5.63 11.43 -19.18
N LYS A 267 6.86 10.97 -18.90
CA LYS A 267 7.29 9.58 -19.14
C LYS A 267 7.28 8.69 -17.90
N GLY A 268 7.13 9.26 -16.71
CA GLY A 268 7.29 8.53 -15.46
C GLY A 268 6.26 8.92 -14.40
N PHE A 269 5.12 9.47 -14.81
CA PHE A 269 4.05 9.88 -13.91
C PHE A 269 2.97 8.78 -13.85
N VAL A 270 2.76 8.23 -12.66
CA VAL A 270 1.63 7.34 -12.33
C VAL A 270 0.64 8.12 -11.47
N LEU A 271 -0.64 8.09 -11.85
CA LEU A 271 -1.73 8.59 -11.03
C LEU A 271 -2.37 7.41 -10.32
N ASP A 272 -2.28 7.40 -9.00
CA ASP A 272 -2.80 6.35 -8.13
C ASP A 272 -3.94 6.91 -7.28
N ILE A 273 -5.02 6.13 -7.16
CA ILE A 273 -6.29 6.56 -6.56
C ILE A 273 -6.82 5.44 -5.67
N ASP A 274 -6.71 5.57 -4.36
CA ASP A 274 -7.57 4.80 -3.46
C ASP A 274 -8.96 5.45 -3.41
N LEU A 275 -10.01 4.65 -3.50
CA LEU A 275 -11.39 5.12 -3.37
C LEU A 275 -11.71 5.56 -1.94
N ASP A 276 -10.98 5.07 -0.95
CA ASP A 276 -11.12 5.49 0.44
C ASP A 276 -10.77 6.99 0.64
N PHE A 277 -10.04 7.61 -0.30
CA PHE A 277 -9.82 9.05 -0.36
C PHE A 277 -11.15 9.82 -0.28
N PHE A 278 -12.18 9.31 -0.94
CA PHE A 278 -13.48 9.98 -1.01
C PHE A 278 -14.32 9.74 0.25
N SER A 279 -14.14 8.61 0.92
CA SER A 279 -14.86 8.22 2.13
C SER A 279 -14.11 7.07 2.78
N THR A 280 -13.71 7.22 4.04
CA THR A 280 -12.87 6.22 4.72
C THR A 280 -13.47 5.80 6.06
N SER A 281 -13.33 4.54 6.38
CA SER A 281 -13.70 3.91 7.62
C SER A 281 -12.44 3.35 8.26
N ASN A 282 -12.23 3.62 9.55
CA ASN A 282 -11.31 2.84 10.37
C ASN A 282 -11.97 1.52 10.79
N PRO A 283 -11.60 0.36 10.20
CA PRO A 283 -12.23 -0.92 10.52
C PRO A 283 -11.99 -1.35 11.99
N PHE A 284 -10.90 -0.92 12.61
CA PHE A 284 -10.57 -1.26 13.99
C PHE A 284 -11.53 -0.66 15.02
N LEU A 285 -12.35 0.32 14.65
CA LEU A 285 -13.40 0.84 15.54
C LEU A 285 -14.53 -0.18 15.75
N GLU A 286 -14.79 -1.03 14.77
CA GLU A 286 -15.84 -2.04 14.81
C GLU A 286 -15.30 -3.40 15.26
N ILE A 287 -14.07 -3.73 14.86
CA ILE A 287 -13.38 -4.95 15.29
C ILE A 287 -13.24 -4.96 16.81
N TYR A 288 -13.78 -6.00 17.44
CA TYR A 288 -13.85 -6.18 18.89
C TYR A 288 -14.48 -5.02 19.69
N LYS A 289 -15.40 -4.24 19.08
CA LYS A 289 -16.03 -3.07 19.73
C LYS A 289 -16.69 -3.36 21.07
N ASP A 290 -17.26 -4.55 21.27
CA ASP A 290 -17.90 -4.88 22.55
C ASP A 290 -16.88 -4.92 23.69
N ALA A 291 -15.61 -5.20 23.41
CA ALA A 291 -14.51 -5.14 24.37
C ALA A 291 -13.87 -3.74 24.49
N ASP A 292 -14.35 -2.75 23.75
CA ASP A 292 -13.73 -1.41 23.65
C ASP A 292 -12.23 -1.51 23.29
N CYS A 293 -11.87 -2.49 22.45
CA CYS A 293 -10.49 -2.89 22.17
C CYS A 293 -9.65 -1.71 21.67
N TYR A 294 -10.09 -1.02 20.62
CA TYR A 294 -9.36 0.09 20.01
C TYR A 294 -9.04 1.23 20.99
N ASN A 295 -9.96 1.58 21.89
CA ASN A 295 -9.70 2.62 22.88
C ASN A 295 -8.74 2.16 23.97
N GLN A 296 -8.77 0.89 24.36
CA GLN A 296 -7.80 0.33 25.30
C GLN A 296 -6.40 0.25 24.68
N LEU A 297 -6.32 -0.07 23.39
CA LEU A 297 -5.05 -0.11 22.65
C LEU A 297 -4.34 1.24 22.62
N LYS A 298 -5.06 2.37 22.51
CA LYS A 298 -4.49 3.72 22.63
C LYS A 298 -3.69 3.93 23.92
N GLU A 299 -4.09 3.27 25.01
CA GLU A 299 -3.39 3.36 26.29
C GLU A 299 -2.25 2.33 26.42
N ILE A 300 -2.37 1.18 25.76
CA ILE A 300 -1.36 0.10 25.78
C ILE A 300 -0.18 0.46 24.88
N PHE A 301 -0.47 0.97 23.69
CA PHE A 301 0.51 1.32 22.66
C PHE A 301 1.01 2.77 22.78
N HIS A 302 0.54 3.53 23.78
CA HIS A 302 0.96 4.91 23.98
C HIS A 302 2.50 5.04 24.04
N PHE A 303 3.03 6.01 23.31
CA PHE A 303 4.43 6.41 23.40
C PHE A 303 4.57 7.94 23.45
N GLU A 304 5.71 8.41 23.94
CA GLU A 304 6.01 9.83 23.96
C GLU A 304 6.61 10.29 22.63
N SER A 305 5.77 10.88 21.78
CA SER A 305 6.19 11.48 20.50
C SER A 305 7.24 12.59 20.66
N VAL A 306 8.15 12.65 19.69
CA VAL A 306 9.19 13.68 19.63
C VAL A 306 8.65 15.06 19.22
N GLU A 307 7.41 15.12 18.71
CA GLU A 307 6.76 16.37 18.31
C GLU A 307 6.68 17.40 19.44
N LYS A 308 6.57 16.93 20.70
CA LYS A 308 6.62 17.81 21.87
C LYS A 308 7.94 18.58 21.95
N VAL A 309 9.06 17.91 21.70
CA VAL A 309 10.41 18.48 21.73
C VAL A 309 10.72 19.28 20.46
N LYS A 310 10.16 18.88 19.31
CA LYS A 310 10.26 19.68 18.08
C LYS A 310 9.58 21.03 18.24
N LYS A 311 8.37 21.05 18.81
CA LYS A 311 7.61 22.29 19.05
C LYS A 311 8.29 23.25 20.02
N SER A 312 9.13 22.76 20.94
CA SER A 312 9.95 23.63 21.81
C SER A 312 11.19 24.21 21.11
N GLY A 313 11.51 23.77 19.89
CA GLY A 313 12.67 24.24 19.13
C GLY A 313 14.01 23.71 19.65
N THR A 314 13.99 22.69 20.51
CA THR A 314 15.19 22.12 21.16
C THR A 314 15.53 20.72 20.70
N ALA A 315 14.74 20.15 19.77
CA ALA A 315 14.96 18.80 19.28
C ALA A 315 16.29 18.68 18.54
N SER A 316 17.00 17.59 18.83
CA SER A 316 18.25 17.18 18.22
C SER A 316 18.11 15.81 17.57
N ILE A 317 19.07 15.43 16.72
CA ILE A 317 19.14 14.09 16.12
C ILE A 317 19.16 13.01 17.22
N ALA A 318 19.83 13.27 18.34
CA ALA A 318 19.86 12.35 19.48
C ALA A 318 18.47 12.11 20.08
N ASP A 319 17.60 13.13 20.10
CA ASP A 319 16.22 12.97 20.58
C ASP A 319 15.39 12.10 19.63
N TYR A 320 15.60 12.23 18.31
CA TYR A 320 14.93 11.41 17.30
C TYR A 320 15.36 9.94 17.41
N LEU A 321 16.67 9.68 17.46
CA LEU A 321 17.23 8.33 17.61
C LEU A 321 16.77 7.67 18.92
N ALA A 322 16.86 8.39 20.05
CA ALA A 322 16.43 7.86 21.34
C ALA A 322 14.92 7.61 21.41
N THR A 323 14.10 8.37 20.67
CA THR A 323 12.66 8.12 20.58
C THR A 323 12.37 6.89 19.72
N ALA A 324 13.00 6.78 18.55
CA ALA A 324 12.88 5.62 17.68
C ALA A 324 13.33 4.32 18.38
N GLU A 325 14.47 4.33 19.09
CA GLU A 325 15.00 3.18 19.82
C GLU A 325 14.06 2.74 20.96
N ARG A 326 13.59 3.70 21.78
CA ARG A 326 12.64 3.40 22.87
C ARG A 326 11.35 2.80 22.31
N ARG A 327 10.84 3.35 21.22
CA ARG A 327 9.61 2.90 20.58
C ARG A 327 9.78 1.52 19.94
N GLN A 328 10.88 1.27 19.24
CA GLN A 328 11.22 -0.05 18.71
C GLN A 328 11.24 -1.10 19.82
N THR A 329 11.93 -0.80 20.94
CA THR A 329 12.01 -1.70 22.10
C THR A 329 10.62 -1.99 22.70
N GLN A 330 9.76 -0.97 22.79
CA GLN A 330 8.38 -1.13 23.25
C GLN A 330 7.58 -2.05 22.31
N LEU A 331 7.65 -1.83 21.00
CA LEU A 331 6.92 -2.61 20.02
C LEU A 331 7.40 -4.06 19.97
N ASP A 332 8.70 -4.32 20.10
CA ASP A 332 9.23 -5.68 20.17
C ASP A 332 8.75 -6.41 21.44
N ALA A 333 8.66 -5.71 22.58
CA ALA A 333 8.11 -6.26 23.81
C ALA A 333 6.60 -6.53 23.70
N LEU A 334 5.83 -5.62 23.11
CA LEU A 334 4.40 -5.83 22.85
C LEU A 334 4.20 -7.00 21.89
N LYS A 335 4.96 -7.06 20.79
CA LYS A 335 4.92 -8.14 19.81
C LYS A 335 5.11 -9.49 20.49
N THR A 336 6.12 -9.61 21.34
CA THR A 336 6.38 -10.84 22.11
C THR A 336 5.15 -11.28 22.93
N ILE A 337 4.44 -10.34 23.55
CA ILE A 337 3.24 -10.64 24.35
C ILE A 337 2.06 -11.08 23.46
N PHE A 338 1.78 -10.33 22.38
CA PHE A 338 0.65 -10.62 21.51
C PHE A 338 0.85 -11.90 20.67
N TRP A 339 2.07 -12.18 20.22
CA TRP A 339 2.38 -13.47 19.57
C TRP A 339 2.21 -14.65 20.52
N HIS A 340 2.65 -14.50 21.77
CA HIS A 340 2.42 -15.54 22.77
C HIS A 340 0.92 -15.79 23.02
N LEU A 341 0.10 -14.73 23.02
CA LEU A 341 -1.34 -14.86 23.13
C LEU A 341 -1.97 -15.54 21.90
N GLU A 342 -1.45 -15.30 20.70
CA GLU A 342 -1.89 -16.00 19.49
C GLU A 342 -1.62 -17.51 19.57
N GLU A 343 -0.42 -17.88 20.04
CA GLU A 343 0.03 -19.27 20.10
C GLU A 343 -0.58 -20.05 21.27
N GLU A 344 -0.51 -19.50 22.48
CA GLU A 344 -0.85 -20.20 23.72
C GLU A 344 -2.24 -19.83 24.25
N ARG A 345 -2.85 -18.73 23.75
CA ARG A 345 -4.17 -18.24 24.18
C ARG A 345 -4.28 -17.88 25.67
N ASN A 346 -3.14 -17.77 26.35
CA ASN A 346 -3.04 -17.41 27.76
C ASN A 346 -1.66 -16.80 28.06
N PHE A 347 -1.34 -16.51 29.33
CA PHE A 347 -0.06 -15.92 29.75
C PHE A 347 0.88 -16.91 30.46
N GLU A 348 0.53 -18.21 30.52
CA GLU A 348 1.36 -19.23 31.16
C GLU A 348 2.64 -19.45 30.35
N GLY A 349 3.78 -19.44 31.04
CA GLY A 349 5.08 -19.60 30.39
C GLY A 349 5.65 -18.31 29.78
N LEU A 350 4.89 -17.22 29.72
CA LEU A 350 5.41 -15.92 29.30
C LEU A 350 6.32 -15.31 30.36
N GLU A 351 7.56 -15.02 30.00
CA GLU A 351 8.45 -14.21 30.84
C GLU A 351 7.90 -12.79 30.94
N LYS A 352 7.90 -12.22 32.15
CA LYS A 352 7.43 -10.85 32.34
C LYS A 352 8.32 -9.88 31.57
N PRO A 353 7.75 -8.90 30.84
CA PRO A 353 8.53 -7.91 30.12
C PRO A 353 9.34 -7.04 31.09
N ASP A 354 10.41 -6.43 30.58
CA ASP A 354 11.18 -5.44 31.33
C ASP A 354 10.24 -4.30 31.78
N ALA A 355 10.14 -4.09 33.10
CA ALA A 355 9.26 -3.09 33.70
C ALA A 355 9.63 -1.63 33.34
N THR A 356 10.82 -1.41 32.76
CA THR A 356 11.25 -0.12 32.23
C THR A 356 10.75 0.12 30.80
N VAL A 357 10.37 -0.93 30.08
CA VAL A 357 9.82 -0.90 28.72
C VAL A 357 8.30 -0.98 28.75
N ILE A 358 7.76 -2.02 29.41
CA ILE A 358 6.32 -2.22 29.63
C ILE A 358 6.07 -2.13 31.13
N THR A 359 5.50 -1.02 31.59
CA THR A 359 5.29 -0.82 33.02
C THR A 359 4.27 -1.83 33.58
N PRO A 360 4.30 -2.12 34.90
CA PRO A 360 3.31 -3.01 35.51
C PRO A 360 1.87 -2.58 35.28
N GLU A 361 1.62 -1.27 35.18
CA GLU A 361 0.30 -0.71 34.88
C GLU A 361 -0.14 -1.02 33.45
N VAL A 362 0.76 -0.87 32.46
CA VAL A 362 0.47 -1.22 31.06
C VAL A 362 0.26 -2.72 30.91
N TYR A 363 1.13 -3.54 31.51
CA TYR A 363 0.96 -4.99 31.49
C TYR A 363 -0.38 -5.44 32.10
N ALA A 364 -0.82 -4.80 33.20
CA ALA A 364 -2.14 -5.06 33.78
C ALA A 364 -3.30 -4.69 32.84
N LYS A 365 -3.14 -3.65 32.00
CA LYS A 365 -4.13 -3.31 30.96
C LYS A 365 -4.18 -4.37 29.86
N ILE A 366 -3.03 -4.92 29.45
CA ILE A 366 -2.98 -6.01 28.46
C ILE A 366 -3.71 -7.25 28.99
N VAL A 367 -3.42 -7.66 30.23
CA VAL A 367 -4.12 -8.79 30.88
C VAL A 367 -5.63 -8.55 30.95
N LYS A 368 -6.04 -7.34 31.38
CA LYS A 368 -7.45 -6.97 31.44
C LYS A 368 -8.12 -6.97 30.07
N LEU A 369 -7.45 -6.44 29.04
CA LEU A 369 -7.96 -6.47 27.67
C LEU A 369 -8.18 -7.92 27.22
N ALA A 370 -7.22 -8.79 27.54
CA ALA A 370 -7.32 -10.18 27.15
C ALA A 370 -8.49 -10.91 27.82
N ASP A 371 -8.66 -10.74 29.13
CA ASP A 371 -9.81 -11.26 29.88
C ASP A 371 -11.14 -10.79 29.27
N GLN A 372 -11.23 -9.50 28.89
CA GLN A 372 -12.44 -8.91 28.33
C GLN A 372 -12.75 -9.39 26.91
N LEU A 373 -11.73 -9.66 26.10
CA LEU A 373 -11.90 -10.23 24.76
C LEU A 373 -12.41 -11.67 24.88
N GLN A 374 -11.77 -12.49 25.70
CA GLN A 374 -12.15 -13.90 25.92
C GLN A 374 -13.51 -14.06 26.63
N GLU A 375 -13.97 -13.04 27.38
CA GLU A 375 -15.34 -13.02 27.93
C GLU A 375 -16.41 -12.78 26.84
N LYS A 376 -16.08 -11.99 25.81
CA LYS A 376 -17.06 -11.45 24.85
C LYS A 376 -17.05 -12.15 23.50
N TYR A 377 -15.92 -12.72 23.12
CA TYR A 377 -15.70 -13.35 21.83
C TYR A 377 -15.23 -14.80 22.02
N PRO A 378 -15.62 -15.73 21.13
CA PRO A 378 -15.00 -17.05 21.05
C PRO A 378 -13.49 -16.93 20.88
N ASP A 379 -12.73 -17.77 21.59
CA ASP A 379 -11.27 -17.69 21.62
C ASP A 379 -10.61 -17.91 20.24
N ASP A 380 -11.26 -18.68 19.37
CA ASP A 380 -10.84 -18.94 17.99
C ASP A 380 -11.21 -17.82 17.00
N GLU A 381 -12.03 -16.86 17.41
CA GLU A 381 -12.34 -15.64 16.65
C GLU A 381 -11.46 -14.46 17.05
N ILE A 382 -10.65 -14.59 18.12
CA ILE A 382 -9.72 -13.55 18.54
C ILE A 382 -8.41 -13.70 17.77
N ASP A 383 -8.13 -12.75 16.89
CA ASP A 383 -6.85 -12.60 16.21
C ASP A 383 -5.97 -11.60 16.98
N TRP A 384 -4.95 -12.10 17.67
CA TRP A 384 -4.04 -11.27 18.47
C TRP A 384 -3.00 -10.55 17.64
N HIS A 385 -2.68 -11.06 16.45
CA HIS A 385 -1.84 -10.35 15.49
C HIS A 385 -2.56 -9.09 14.98
N LEU A 386 -3.84 -9.22 14.61
CA LEU A 386 -4.68 -8.09 14.20
C LEU A 386 -4.84 -7.05 15.32
N ILE A 387 -4.95 -7.49 16.58
CA ILE A 387 -5.00 -6.58 17.74
C ILE A 387 -3.67 -5.82 17.89
N PHE A 388 -2.53 -6.48 17.67
CA PHE A 388 -1.23 -5.82 17.68
C PHE A 388 -1.10 -4.79 16.54
N ASP A 389 -1.51 -5.15 15.33
CA ASP A 389 -1.49 -4.25 14.17
C ASP A 389 -2.41 -3.05 14.40
N SER A 390 -3.63 -3.30 14.86
CA SER A 390 -4.57 -2.25 15.30
C SER A 390 -3.92 -1.31 16.31
N GLY A 391 -3.27 -1.86 17.34
CA GLY A 391 -2.59 -1.07 18.36
C GLY A 391 -1.46 -0.21 17.81
N SER A 392 -0.71 -0.74 16.84
CA SER A 392 0.35 -0.01 16.15
C SER A 392 -0.16 1.20 15.36
N THR A 393 -1.44 1.19 14.97
CA THR A 393 -2.08 2.33 14.29
C THR A 393 -2.70 3.37 15.25
N THR A 394 -2.76 3.07 16.55
CA THR A 394 -3.39 3.96 17.56
C THR A 394 -2.48 5.08 18.05
N ASP A 395 -1.33 5.26 17.41
CA ASP A 395 -0.37 6.31 17.67
C ASP A 395 -0.96 7.71 17.47
N ASN A 396 -0.17 8.76 17.68
CA ASN A 396 -0.56 10.18 17.79
C ASN A 396 -1.95 10.58 17.24
N ASN A 397 -2.18 10.39 15.94
CA ASN A 397 -3.37 10.88 15.24
C ASN A 397 -4.39 9.77 14.89
N GLY A 398 -4.06 8.50 15.16
CA GLY A 398 -4.85 7.34 14.76
C GLY A 398 -5.00 7.19 13.25
N LEU A 399 -5.73 6.16 12.81
CA LEU A 399 -6.23 6.08 11.44
C LEU A 399 -7.43 7.03 11.24
N PRO A 400 -7.55 7.63 10.04
CA PRO A 400 -8.71 8.43 9.70
C PRO A 400 -10.01 7.60 9.75
N HIS A 401 -11.10 8.26 10.11
CA HIS A 401 -12.45 7.70 10.02
C HIS A 401 -13.39 8.86 9.66
N HIS A 402 -13.81 8.91 8.41
CA HIS A 402 -14.67 9.95 7.86
C HIS A 402 -15.56 9.35 6.77
N ILE A 403 -16.74 8.87 7.18
CA ILE A 403 -17.78 8.40 6.25
C ILE A 403 -18.45 9.62 5.63
N SER A 404 -18.13 9.88 4.37
CA SER A 404 -18.57 11.08 3.66
C SER A 404 -20.06 11.06 3.37
N THR A 405 -20.69 12.21 3.54
CA THR A 405 -22.06 12.47 3.08
C THR A 405 -22.10 12.69 1.56
N ALA A 406 -23.27 12.57 0.95
CA ALA A 406 -23.45 12.83 -0.48
C ALA A 406 -22.96 14.23 -0.90
N ALA A 407 -23.19 15.26 -0.07
CA ALA A 407 -22.75 16.62 -0.36
C ALA A 407 -21.23 16.80 -0.27
N GLU A 408 -20.57 16.08 0.63
CA GLU A 408 -19.10 16.04 0.72
C GLU A 408 -18.52 15.31 -0.49
N LEU A 409 -19.08 14.15 -0.86
CA LEU A 409 -18.69 13.42 -2.06
C LEU A 409 -18.78 14.28 -3.32
N GLU A 410 -19.88 15.02 -3.51
CA GLU A 410 -20.01 15.98 -4.61
C GLU A 410 -18.87 17.02 -4.64
N THR A 411 -18.47 17.50 -3.46
CA THR A 411 -17.36 18.46 -3.32
C THR A 411 -16.01 17.81 -3.64
N TYR A 412 -15.75 16.60 -3.13
CA TYR A 412 -14.51 15.86 -3.40
C TYR A 412 -14.39 15.49 -4.87
N PHE A 413 -15.47 15.04 -5.52
CA PHE A 413 -15.51 14.80 -6.95
C PHE A 413 -15.24 16.07 -7.77
N ALA A 414 -15.79 17.22 -7.35
CA ALA A 414 -15.51 18.50 -8.02
C ALA A 414 -14.03 18.91 -7.87
N ASN A 415 -13.44 18.74 -6.69
CA ASN A 415 -12.03 19.03 -6.44
C ASN A 415 -11.11 18.11 -7.23
N PHE A 416 -11.41 16.80 -7.24
CA PHE A 416 -10.69 15.80 -8.02
C PHE A 416 -10.75 16.11 -9.52
N LYS A 417 -11.94 16.38 -10.06
CA LYS A 417 -12.10 16.81 -11.47
C LYS A 417 -11.25 18.05 -11.78
N ARG A 418 -11.33 19.07 -10.92
CA ARG A 418 -10.56 20.32 -11.08
C ARG A 418 -9.06 20.05 -11.08
N PHE A 419 -8.58 19.13 -10.26
CA PHE A 419 -7.18 18.70 -10.27
C PHE A 419 -6.81 18.05 -11.61
N LEU A 420 -7.60 17.09 -12.08
CA LEU A 420 -7.37 16.40 -13.36
C LEU A 420 -7.31 17.36 -14.54
N GLU A 421 -8.23 18.33 -14.60
CA GLU A 421 -8.30 19.36 -15.65
C GLU A 421 -7.07 20.29 -15.69
N ARG A 422 -6.34 20.39 -14.57
CA ARG A 422 -5.17 21.28 -14.42
C ARG A 422 -3.83 20.56 -14.57
N LEU A 423 -3.84 19.23 -14.73
CA LEU A 423 -2.62 18.43 -14.90
C LEU A 423 -1.78 18.96 -16.08
N PRO A 424 -0.48 19.26 -15.89
CA PRO A 424 0.37 19.75 -16.97
C PRO A 424 0.69 18.66 -18.01
N VAL A 425 0.65 17.39 -17.59
CA VAL A 425 0.92 16.21 -18.41
C VAL A 425 -0.06 15.10 -18.04
N PRO A 426 -0.49 14.24 -18.99
CA PRO A 426 -1.27 13.06 -18.65
C PRO A 426 -0.40 12.03 -17.91
N PRO A 427 -1.01 11.19 -17.04
CA PRO A 427 -0.31 10.04 -16.49
C PRO A 427 0.00 9.01 -17.57
N VAL A 428 1.05 8.22 -17.35
CA VAL A 428 1.38 7.05 -18.17
C VAL A 428 0.38 5.93 -17.94
N ALA A 429 0.02 5.69 -16.68
CA ALA A 429 -0.97 4.72 -16.25
C ALA A 429 -1.74 5.26 -15.05
N ILE A 430 -2.98 4.80 -14.90
CA ILE A 430 -3.81 5.06 -13.73
C ILE A 430 -3.99 3.75 -12.97
N THR A 431 -3.69 3.76 -11.69
CA THR A 431 -4.00 2.67 -10.76
C THR A 431 -5.12 3.12 -9.83
N MET A 432 -5.98 2.19 -9.46
CA MET A 432 -7.11 2.46 -8.56
C MET A 432 -7.32 1.27 -7.62
N ALA A 433 -7.48 1.54 -6.33
CA ALA A 433 -7.79 0.55 -5.31
C ALA A 433 -9.18 0.82 -4.75
N HIS A 434 -9.98 -0.23 -4.55
CA HIS A 434 -11.28 -0.09 -3.91
C HIS A 434 -11.20 0.02 -2.41
N SER A 435 -10.26 -0.72 -1.80
CA SER A 435 -10.13 -0.86 -0.35
C SER A 435 -11.45 -1.24 0.30
N ALA A 436 -12.21 -2.12 -0.37
CA ALA A 436 -13.50 -2.60 0.12
C ALA A 436 -13.33 -3.86 0.97
N GLN A 437 -12.59 -4.88 0.52
CA GLN A 437 -12.43 -6.14 1.28
C GLN A 437 -11.63 -6.00 2.57
N ASP A 438 -10.91 -4.90 2.76
CA ASP A 438 -10.24 -4.52 4.02
C ASP A 438 -11.04 -3.48 4.83
N ASP A 439 -12.27 -3.17 4.42
CA ASP A 439 -13.24 -2.31 5.09
C ASP A 439 -12.81 -0.84 5.28
N TYR A 440 -11.84 -0.35 4.51
CA TYR A 440 -11.41 1.05 4.55
C TYR A 440 -12.33 1.97 3.73
N CYS A 441 -12.70 1.61 2.50
CA CYS A 441 -13.77 2.29 1.76
C CYS A 441 -15.13 1.69 2.14
N PRO A 442 -16.13 2.50 2.54
CA PRO A 442 -17.44 1.99 2.92
C PRO A 442 -18.12 1.17 1.82
N GLN A 443 -18.47 -0.07 2.16
CA GLN A 443 -19.09 -1.06 1.26
C GLN A 443 -20.35 -0.55 0.54
N ASP A 444 -21.13 0.32 1.19
CA ASP A 444 -22.34 0.91 0.63
C ASP A 444 -22.07 2.12 -0.29
N GLN A 445 -20.83 2.62 -0.33
CA GLN A 445 -20.43 3.78 -1.14
C GLN A 445 -19.45 3.44 -2.27
N VAL A 446 -18.65 2.38 -2.14
CA VAL A 446 -17.55 2.04 -3.07
C VAL A 446 -17.99 2.01 -4.54
N ALA A 447 -19.08 1.32 -4.87
CA ALA A 447 -19.56 1.21 -6.25
C ALA A 447 -19.98 2.57 -6.85
N PHE A 448 -20.60 3.44 -6.04
CA PHE A 448 -20.98 4.77 -6.47
C PHE A 448 -19.76 5.68 -6.68
N ILE A 449 -18.77 5.57 -5.79
CA ILE A 449 -17.51 6.29 -5.89
C ILE A 449 -16.75 5.86 -7.15
N GLU A 450 -16.59 4.55 -7.39
CA GLU A 450 -15.94 3.99 -8.57
C GLU A 450 -16.57 4.52 -9.86
N GLU A 451 -17.90 4.42 -9.99
CA GLU A 451 -18.64 4.91 -11.16
C GLU A 451 -18.37 6.41 -11.40
N CYS A 452 -18.41 7.21 -10.34
CA CYS A 452 -18.15 8.64 -10.44
C CYS A 452 -16.71 8.95 -10.86
N VAL A 453 -15.71 8.30 -10.25
CA VAL A 453 -14.29 8.48 -10.59
C VAL A 453 -14.04 8.11 -12.04
N LEU A 454 -14.51 6.94 -12.49
CA LEU A 454 -14.36 6.49 -13.88
C LEU A 454 -15.03 7.44 -14.88
N ARG A 455 -16.21 7.95 -14.55
CA ARG A 455 -16.90 8.98 -15.36
C ARG A 455 -16.06 10.25 -15.46
N LEU A 456 -15.52 10.75 -14.35
CA LEU A 456 -14.68 11.96 -14.33
C LEU A 456 -13.38 11.78 -15.14
N LEU A 457 -12.72 10.62 -14.98
CA LEU A 457 -11.56 10.26 -15.80
C LEU A 457 -11.91 10.30 -17.29
N ARG A 458 -13.05 9.71 -17.69
CA ARG A 458 -13.53 9.73 -19.07
C ARG A 458 -13.84 11.14 -19.57
N GLU A 459 -14.49 11.97 -18.76
CA GLU A 459 -14.82 13.36 -19.09
C GLU A 459 -13.56 14.19 -19.37
N VAL A 460 -12.49 14.00 -18.59
CA VAL A 460 -11.25 14.81 -18.70
C VAL A 460 -10.29 14.25 -19.76
N PHE A 461 -10.06 12.94 -19.78
CA PHE A 461 -9.10 12.33 -20.69
C PHE A 461 -9.68 11.98 -22.07
N GLY A 462 -11.01 11.77 -22.16
CA GLY A 462 -11.71 11.51 -23.42
C GLY A 462 -11.20 10.26 -24.12
N GLU A 463 -10.89 10.42 -25.42
CA GLU A 463 -10.36 9.33 -26.28
C GLU A 463 -8.94 8.90 -25.90
N ARG A 464 -8.24 9.65 -25.03
CA ARG A 464 -6.92 9.26 -24.52
C ARG A 464 -7.01 8.17 -23.46
N LEU A 465 -8.16 7.98 -22.80
CA LEU A 465 -8.34 6.95 -21.77
C LEU A 465 -8.73 5.62 -22.43
N HIS A 466 -8.18 4.50 -21.97
CA HIS A 466 -8.53 3.18 -22.49
C HIS A 466 -10.02 2.89 -22.31
N ASP A 467 -10.68 2.22 -23.26
CA ASP A 467 -12.15 2.15 -23.33
C ASP A 467 -12.79 1.39 -22.15
N LYS A 468 -12.08 0.37 -21.64
CA LYS A 468 -12.49 -0.44 -20.49
C LYS A 468 -11.41 -0.38 -19.42
N ALA A 469 -11.80 -0.20 -18.16
CA ALA A 469 -10.90 -0.45 -17.04
C ALA A 469 -10.61 -1.95 -16.91
N ILE A 470 -9.43 -2.30 -16.40
CA ILE A 470 -9.01 -3.68 -16.19
C ILE A 470 -9.24 -4.02 -14.73
N LEU A 471 -10.20 -4.91 -14.47
CA LEU A 471 -10.62 -5.29 -13.12
C LEU A 471 -9.84 -6.53 -12.66
N HIS A 472 -8.78 -6.33 -11.88
CA HIS A 472 -7.93 -7.42 -11.38
C HIS A 472 -8.72 -8.43 -10.55
N TYR A 473 -9.58 -7.95 -9.67
CA TYR A 473 -10.40 -8.78 -8.78
C TYR A 473 -11.47 -9.61 -9.52
N MET A 474 -11.73 -9.32 -10.81
CA MET A 474 -12.62 -10.11 -11.67
C MET A 474 -11.87 -11.04 -12.62
N ASP A 475 -10.55 -11.18 -12.47
CA ASP A 475 -9.68 -11.93 -13.39
C ASP A 475 -9.81 -11.47 -14.86
N ASP A 476 -10.07 -10.17 -15.09
CA ASP A 476 -10.19 -9.63 -16.44
C ASP A 476 -8.91 -9.90 -17.25
N PRO A 477 -9.00 -10.47 -18.47
CA PRO A 477 -7.81 -10.73 -19.27
C PRO A 477 -7.19 -9.41 -19.75
N TRP A 478 -5.88 -9.25 -19.57
CA TRP A 478 -5.15 -8.08 -20.00
C TRP A 478 -3.79 -8.45 -20.60
N ASP A 479 -3.30 -7.58 -21.49
CA ASP A 479 -1.96 -7.66 -22.06
C ASP A 479 -1.42 -6.24 -22.23
N VAL A 480 -0.51 -5.83 -21.34
CA VAL A 480 0.08 -4.48 -21.33
C VAL A 480 0.70 -4.09 -22.67
N MET A 481 1.15 -5.05 -23.48
CA MET A 481 1.70 -4.76 -24.82
C MET A 481 0.64 -4.40 -25.86
N LYS A 482 -0.65 -4.62 -25.56
CA LYS A 482 -1.80 -4.35 -26.44
C LYS A 482 -2.62 -3.12 -26.01
N LEU A 483 -2.29 -2.46 -24.90
CA LEU A 483 -3.03 -1.33 -24.34
C LEU A 483 -2.67 0.03 -24.99
#